data_AF-A0A7V9V7B6-F1
#
_entry.id   AF-A0A7V9V7B6-F1
#
_cell.length_a   1.000
_cell.length_b   1.000
_cell.length_c   1.000
_cell.angle_alpha   90.00
_cell.angle_beta   90.00
_cell.angle_gamma   90.00
#
_symmetry.space_group_name_H-M   'P 1'
#
loop_
_entity.id
_entity.type
_entity.pdbx_description
1 polymer ?
#
loop_
_entity_poly.entity_id
_entity_poly.type
_entity_poly.pdbx_seq_one_letter_code
_entity_poly.pdbx_strand_id
1 'polypeptide(L)'
;MSGPTTSGGSNGSGRERPGRVARRWISAVMQEGDWDAAWLLTDHPFRLAQVQAWLWPQRGEPDLVSESLDDVAASMCDEGPAHPLWEEFAEVVIETYHQTWQEFDLGRWAVAGRSRLMGPDYEVVVYSREEEAIIATAETLYVARPFLMHLTEAGWLVAHAGSNKLPVPGWPPEFPDPVT
;
A
#
# COMPACT_ATOMS: atom_id res chain seq x y z
N MET A 1 30.79 -2.69 46.92
CA MET A 1 30.85 -2.69 45.44
C MET A 1 29.43 -2.52 44.95
N SER A 2 29.10 -1.32 44.50
CA SER A 2 27.72 -0.90 44.21
C SER A 2 27.49 -0.87 42.69
N GLY A 3 26.40 -1.52 42.25
CA GLY A 3 25.53 -1.10 41.15
C GLY A 3 25.97 -1.39 39.70
N PRO A 4 25.08 -1.96 38.86
CA PRO A 4 25.25 -1.98 37.41
C PRO A 4 24.78 -0.65 36.81
N THR A 5 25.52 -0.11 35.84
CA THR A 5 25.07 1.04 35.05
C THR A 5 24.40 0.55 33.78
N THR A 6 23.07 0.55 33.78
CA THR A 6 22.25 0.59 32.56
C THR A 6 22.19 2.04 32.07
N SER A 7 22.48 2.27 30.79
CA SER A 7 22.18 3.50 30.05
C SER A 7 22.51 3.23 28.58
N GLY A 8 21.67 3.42 27.58
CA GLY A 8 20.47 4.25 27.50
C GLY A 8 20.45 4.82 26.08
N GLY A 9 19.39 4.53 25.31
CA GLY A 9 19.26 4.98 23.93
C GLY A 9 17.85 4.74 23.37
N SER A 10 16.83 4.95 24.20
CA SER A 10 15.47 5.23 23.73
C SER A 10 15.41 6.72 23.40
N ASN A 11 15.14 7.08 22.14
CA ASN A 11 14.43 8.30 21.78
C ASN A 11 14.12 8.36 20.28
N GLY A 12 12.88 7.98 19.96
CA GLY A 12 12.16 8.34 18.74
C GLY A 12 10.67 8.23 19.07
N SER A 13 9.98 9.36 19.13
CA SER A 13 8.61 9.48 19.65
C SER A 13 7.60 8.60 18.89
N GLY A 14 6.97 7.65 19.61
CA GLY A 14 5.53 7.35 19.63
C GLY A 14 4.75 6.99 18.35
N ARG A 15 5.35 6.98 17.16
CA ARG A 15 4.64 6.66 15.89
C ARG A 15 4.96 5.23 15.45
N GLU A 16 3.95 4.51 14.99
CA GLU A 16 4.11 3.15 14.46
C GLU A 16 5.12 3.15 13.30
N ARG A 17 5.94 2.09 13.17
CA ARG A 17 6.91 1.99 12.08
C ARG A 17 6.21 1.73 10.73
N PRO A 18 6.70 2.27 9.62
CA PRO A 18 6.05 2.12 8.31
C PRO A 18 5.88 0.65 7.91
N GLY A 19 6.86 -0.20 8.21
CA GLY A 19 6.76 -1.64 7.92
C GLY A 19 5.63 -2.36 8.66
N ARG A 20 5.25 -1.91 9.87
CA ARG A 20 4.11 -2.49 10.61
C ARG A 20 2.78 -2.05 10.00
N VAL A 21 2.67 -0.79 9.57
CA VAL A 21 1.48 -0.31 8.83
C VAL A 21 1.33 -1.06 7.50
N ALA A 22 2.42 -1.20 6.74
CA ALA A 22 2.40 -2.00 5.51
C ALA A 22 1.97 -3.46 5.78
N ARG A 23 2.45 -4.07 6.87
CA ARG A 23 2.02 -5.43 7.26
C ARG A 23 0.51 -5.52 7.51
N ARG A 24 -0.06 -4.54 8.23
CA ARG A 24 -1.49 -4.48 8.51
C ARG A 24 -2.30 -4.32 7.22
N TRP A 25 -1.86 -3.44 6.33
CA TRP A 25 -2.49 -3.27 5.02
C TRP A 25 -2.47 -4.58 4.23
N ILE A 26 -1.33 -5.29 4.20
CA ILE A 26 -1.23 -6.59 3.53
C ILE A 26 -2.15 -7.63 4.18
N SER A 27 -2.25 -7.66 5.52
CA SER A 27 -3.15 -8.57 6.25
C SER A 27 -4.61 -8.35 5.84
N ALA A 28 -5.03 -7.08 5.89
CA ALA A 28 -6.38 -6.66 5.51
C ALA A 28 -6.71 -7.12 4.07
N VAL A 29 -5.82 -6.85 3.11
CA VAL A 29 -6.06 -7.22 1.70
C VAL A 29 -5.93 -8.71 1.45
N MET A 30 -4.80 -9.32 1.82
CA MET A 30 -4.42 -10.66 1.34
C MET A 30 -4.86 -11.81 2.27
N GLN A 31 -5.21 -11.53 3.52
CA GLN A 31 -5.63 -12.56 4.48
C GLN A 31 -7.09 -12.43 4.88
N GLU A 32 -7.53 -11.20 5.14
CA GLU A 32 -8.86 -10.92 5.68
C GLU A 32 -9.88 -10.63 4.57
N GLY A 33 -9.42 -10.19 3.38
CA GLY A 33 -10.31 -9.71 2.33
C GLY A 33 -11.10 -8.47 2.76
N ASP A 34 -10.51 -7.64 3.63
CA ASP A 34 -11.11 -6.46 4.23
C ASP A 34 -10.54 -5.20 3.59
N TRP A 35 -11.19 -4.74 2.52
CA TRP A 35 -10.79 -3.50 1.85
C TRP A 35 -11.08 -2.27 2.69
N ASP A 36 -12.06 -2.29 3.59
CA ASP A 36 -12.41 -1.15 4.45
C ASP A 36 -11.23 -0.84 5.39
N ALA A 37 -10.69 -1.89 6.03
CA ALA A 37 -9.52 -1.77 6.89
C ALA A 37 -8.26 -1.37 6.10
N ALA A 38 -8.08 -1.92 4.91
CA ALA A 38 -6.98 -1.54 4.02
C ALA A 38 -7.10 -0.07 3.56
N TRP A 39 -8.31 0.37 3.23
CA TRP A 39 -8.61 1.72 2.75
C TRP A 39 -8.17 2.77 3.75
N LEU A 40 -8.48 2.58 5.03
CA LEU A 40 -8.05 3.48 6.12
C LEU A 40 -6.52 3.63 6.23
N LEU A 41 -5.77 2.65 5.72
CA LEU A 41 -4.30 2.66 5.67
C LEU A 41 -3.72 3.12 4.34
N THR A 42 -4.57 3.40 3.34
CA THR A 42 -4.18 3.84 1.99
C THR A 42 -4.16 5.37 1.92
N ASP A 43 -3.13 5.93 1.29
CA ASP A 43 -2.99 7.38 1.08
C ASP A 43 -3.98 7.90 0.02
N HIS A 44 -4.40 9.16 0.15
CA HIS A 44 -5.48 9.71 -0.67
C HIS A 44 -5.21 9.66 -2.20
N PRO A 45 -4.03 10.04 -2.72
CA PRO A 45 -3.76 9.91 -4.16
C PRO A 45 -3.85 8.47 -4.65
N PHE A 46 -3.47 7.50 -3.81
CA PHE A 46 -3.53 6.10 -4.17
C PHE A 46 -4.97 5.56 -4.17
N ARG A 47 -5.79 5.97 -3.18
CA ARG A 47 -7.23 5.72 -3.16
C ARG A 47 -7.89 6.20 -4.46
N LEU A 48 -7.62 7.44 -4.84
CA LEU A 48 -8.20 8.04 -6.04
C LEU A 48 -7.78 7.30 -7.31
N ALA A 49 -6.49 6.98 -7.47
CA ALA A 49 -6.01 6.23 -8.62
C ALA A 49 -6.66 4.84 -8.74
N GLN A 50 -6.88 4.13 -7.61
CA GLN A 50 -7.54 2.82 -7.60
C GLN A 50 -9.01 2.92 -8.03
N VAL A 51 -9.76 3.90 -7.51
CA VAL A 51 -11.15 4.14 -7.90
C VAL A 51 -11.26 4.49 -9.39
N GLN A 52 -10.39 5.40 -9.86
CA GLN A 52 -10.34 5.77 -11.29
C GLN A 52 -9.99 4.57 -12.18
N ALA A 53 -9.11 3.67 -11.72
CA ALA A 53 -8.72 2.49 -12.48
C ALA A 53 -9.89 1.51 -12.63
N TRP A 54 -10.71 1.38 -11.59
CA TRP A 54 -11.92 0.56 -11.61
C TRP A 54 -13.02 1.17 -12.49
N LEU A 55 -13.23 2.50 -12.41
CA LEU A 55 -14.23 3.21 -13.21
C LEU A 55 -13.85 3.30 -14.70
N TRP A 56 -12.56 3.42 -15.01
CA TRP A 56 -12.08 3.64 -16.38
C TRP A 56 -12.62 2.62 -17.41
N PRO A 57 -12.56 1.29 -17.21
CA PRO A 57 -13.12 0.33 -18.16
C PRO A 57 -14.64 0.45 -18.32
N GLN A 58 -15.35 0.98 -17.32
CA GLN A 58 -16.82 1.09 -17.26
C GLN A 58 -17.36 2.44 -17.80
N ARG A 59 -16.47 3.37 -18.19
CA ARG A 59 -16.82 4.74 -18.64
C ARG A 59 -17.84 4.87 -19.78
N GLY A 60 -18.21 3.78 -20.44
CA GLY A 60 -19.21 3.74 -21.51
C GLY A 60 -20.61 3.27 -21.05
N GLU A 61 -20.75 2.85 -19.79
CA GLU A 61 -22.03 2.38 -19.24
C GLU A 61 -23.02 3.55 -19.10
N PRO A 62 -24.31 3.36 -19.45
CA PRO A 62 -25.29 4.45 -19.49
C PRO A 62 -25.40 5.27 -18.20
N ASP A 63 -25.32 4.60 -17.04
CA ASP A 63 -25.44 5.25 -15.72
C ASP A 63 -24.23 6.16 -15.45
N LEU A 64 -23.01 5.69 -15.75
CA LEU A 64 -21.77 6.47 -15.60
C LEU A 64 -21.62 7.57 -16.65
N VAL A 65 -22.20 7.41 -17.85
CA VAL A 65 -22.21 8.46 -18.89
C VAL A 65 -23.09 9.65 -18.50
N SER A 66 -24.09 9.42 -17.66
CA SER A 66 -24.99 10.47 -17.17
C SER A 66 -24.40 11.30 -16.03
N GLU A 67 -23.37 10.79 -15.36
CA GLU A 67 -22.64 11.43 -14.26
C GLU A 67 -21.23 11.86 -14.69
N SER A 68 -20.61 12.77 -13.95
CA SER A 68 -19.20 13.09 -14.13
C SER A 68 -18.35 12.03 -13.44
N LEU A 69 -17.46 11.33 -14.17
CA LEU A 69 -16.56 10.34 -13.57
C LEU A 69 -15.70 10.93 -12.44
N ASP A 70 -15.33 12.20 -12.54
CA ASP A 70 -14.60 12.91 -11.47
C ASP A 70 -15.44 13.02 -10.20
N ASP A 71 -16.74 13.31 -10.33
CA ASP A 71 -17.64 13.47 -9.19
C ASP A 71 -17.90 12.12 -8.51
N VAL A 72 -18.11 11.06 -9.31
CA VAL A 72 -18.24 9.69 -8.79
C VAL A 72 -16.96 9.26 -8.07
N ALA A 73 -15.79 9.48 -8.68
CA ALA A 73 -14.52 9.10 -8.07
C ALA A 73 -14.22 9.84 -6.76
N ALA A 74 -14.53 11.14 -6.71
CA ALA A 74 -14.41 11.93 -5.49
C ALA A 74 -15.39 11.46 -4.39
N SER A 75 -16.65 11.25 -4.75
CA SER A 75 -17.69 10.74 -3.84
C SER A 75 -17.31 9.40 -3.22
N MET A 76 -16.85 8.45 -4.04
CA MET A 76 -16.33 7.16 -3.56
C MET A 76 -15.14 7.32 -2.62
N CYS A 77 -14.25 8.29 -2.87
CA CYS A 77 -13.10 8.53 -2.01
C CYS A 77 -13.48 9.09 -0.64
N ASP A 78 -14.48 9.96 -0.60
CA ASP A 78 -14.95 10.62 0.61
C ASP A 78 -15.86 9.72 1.45
N GLU A 79 -16.81 9.03 0.81
CA GLU A 79 -17.80 8.19 1.48
C GLU A 79 -17.24 6.82 1.86
N GLY A 80 -16.28 6.30 1.09
CA GLY A 80 -15.67 4.99 1.31
C GLY A 80 -16.75 3.90 1.42
N PRO A 81 -16.75 3.09 2.50
CA PRO A 81 -17.73 2.01 2.71
C PRO A 81 -19.21 2.41 2.67
N ALA A 82 -19.53 3.70 2.81
CA ALA A 82 -20.89 4.18 2.72
C ALA A 82 -21.38 4.39 1.27
N HIS A 83 -20.48 4.39 0.28
CA HIS A 83 -20.81 4.67 -1.11
C HIS A 83 -21.57 3.49 -1.75
N PRO A 84 -22.63 3.72 -2.57
CA PRO A 84 -23.41 2.65 -3.18
C PRO A 84 -22.60 1.67 -4.06
N LEU A 85 -21.54 2.16 -4.72
CA LEU A 85 -20.64 1.36 -5.57
C LEU A 85 -19.49 0.69 -4.80
N TRP A 86 -19.45 0.81 -3.47
CA TRP A 86 -18.29 0.42 -2.69
C TRP A 86 -18.01 -1.08 -2.71
N GLU A 87 -19.05 -1.91 -2.49
CA GLU A 87 -18.90 -3.36 -2.36
C GLU A 87 -18.31 -3.97 -3.64
N GLU A 88 -18.83 -3.59 -4.81
CA GLU A 88 -18.33 -4.04 -6.11
C GLU A 88 -16.88 -3.58 -6.36
N PHE A 89 -16.59 -2.31 -6.04
CA PHE A 89 -15.22 -1.78 -6.14
C PHE A 89 -14.24 -2.55 -5.24
N ALA A 90 -14.61 -2.75 -3.98
CA ALA A 90 -13.78 -3.45 -2.99
C ALA A 90 -13.49 -4.90 -3.42
N GLU A 91 -14.51 -5.63 -3.89
CA GLU A 91 -14.38 -7.00 -4.37
C GLU A 91 -13.39 -7.09 -5.54
N VAL A 92 -13.55 -6.24 -6.57
CA VAL A 92 -12.68 -6.25 -7.75
C VAL A 92 -11.23 -5.88 -7.39
N VAL A 93 -11.02 -4.91 -6.50
CA VAL A 93 -9.67 -4.53 -6.07
C VAL A 93 -9.00 -5.64 -5.26
N ILE A 94 -9.70 -6.25 -4.32
CA ILE A 94 -9.21 -7.41 -3.56
C ILE A 94 -8.84 -8.55 -4.50
N GLU A 95 -9.74 -8.89 -5.43
CA GLU A 95 -9.49 -9.95 -6.41
C GLU A 95 -8.24 -9.64 -7.25
N THR A 96 -8.09 -8.40 -7.72
CA THR A 96 -6.92 -7.96 -8.48
C THR A 96 -5.62 -8.18 -7.69
N TYR A 97 -5.61 -7.87 -6.39
CA TYR A 97 -4.45 -8.13 -5.54
C TYR A 97 -4.20 -9.62 -5.35
N HIS A 98 -5.22 -10.41 -5.07
CA HIS A 98 -5.08 -11.87 -4.95
C HIS A 98 -4.55 -12.50 -6.22
N GLN A 99 -5.01 -12.06 -7.40
CA GLN A 99 -4.52 -12.54 -8.69
C GLN A 99 -3.08 -12.10 -8.98
N THR A 100 -2.72 -10.87 -8.64
CA THR A 100 -1.36 -10.33 -8.91
C THR A 100 -0.33 -10.86 -7.91
N TRP A 101 -0.74 -11.13 -6.67
CA TRP A 101 0.13 -11.46 -5.55
C TRP A 101 -0.15 -12.86 -4.97
N GLN A 102 -0.53 -13.82 -5.83
CA GLN A 102 -0.89 -15.20 -5.44
C GLN A 102 0.12 -15.90 -4.52
N GLU A 103 1.40 -15.52 -4.59
CA GLU A 103 2.47 -16.14 -3.80
C GLU A 103 2.83 -15.36 -2.52
N PHE A 104 2.12 -14.27 -2.24
CA PHE A 104 2.41 -13.43 -1.08
C PHE A 104 1.80 -14.06 0.18
N ASP A 105 2.67 -14.42 1.13
CA ASP A 105 2.29 -15.07 2.39
C ASP A 105 3.03 -14.37 3.55
N LEU A 106 2.30 -13.70 4.44
CA LEU A 106 2.88 -12.99 5.59
C LEU A 106 3.56 -13.90 6.63
N GLY A 107 3.42 -15.22 6.52
CA GLY A 107 4.18 -16.22 7.28
C GLY A 107 5.53 -16.57 6.66
N ARG A 108 5.74 -16.24 5.38
CA ARG A 108 6.98 -16.50 4.61
C ARG A 108 7.65 -15.24 4.10
N TRP A 109 6.99 -14.09 4.21
CA TRP A 109 7.50 -12.80 3.75
C TRP A 109 7.75 -11.88 4.94
N ALA A 110 8.93 -11.27 4.97
CA ALA A 110 9.36 -10.32 5.99
C ALA A 110 9.89 -9.04 5.34
N VAL A 111 10.03 -7.99 6.15
CA VAL A 111 10.67 -6.74 5.71
C VAL A 111 12.16 -7.00 5.44
N ALA A 112 12.60 -6.72 4.22
CA ALA A 112 13.98 -6.83 3.78
C ALA A 112 14.81 -5.65 4.33
N GLY A 113 15.59 -5.88 5.39
CA GLY A 113 16.50 -4.88 5.92
C GLY A 113 15.80 -3.64 6.51
N ARG A 114 16.44 -2.47 6.37
CA ARG A 114 15.87 -1.18 6.81
C ARG A 114 15.10 -0.52 5.68
N SER A 115 14.03 0.20 6.02
CA SER A 115 13.34 1.08 5.07
C SER A 115 14.29 2.14 4.50
N ARG A 116 14.01 2.57 3.27
CA ARG A 116 14.82 3.56 2.55
C ARG A 116 14.05 4.86 2.42
N LEU A 117 14.65 5.98 2.83
CA LEU A 117 14.06 7.31 2.64
C LEU A 117 14.06 7.68 1.15
N MET A 118 12.92 8.14 0.65
CA MET A 118 12.72 8.64 -0.73
C MET A 118 12.45 10.15 -0.79
N GLY A 119 12.29 10.77 0.38
CA GLY A 119 12.00 12.19 0.57
C GLY A 119 11.86 12.50 2.05
N PRO A 120 11.50 13.74 2.43
CA PRO A 120 11.30 14.11 3.84
C PRO A 120 10.20 13.28 4.51
N ASP A 121 9.15 12.96 3.76
CA ASP A 121 7.93 12.32 4.28
C ASP A 121 7.68 10.93 3.66
N TYR A 122 8.62 10.39 2.88
CA TYR A 122 8.42 9.13 2.16
C TYR A 122 9.48 8.10 2.50
N GLU A 123 9.03 6.88 2.78
CA GLU A 123 9.88 5.71 2.98
C GLU A 123 9.43 4.55 2.11
N VAL A 124 10.38 3.77 1.59
CA VAL A 124 10.08 2.50 0.93
C VAL A 124 10.37 1.36 1.88
N VAL A 125 9.35 0.53 2.10
CA VAL A 125 9.46 -0.75 2.79
C VAL A 125 9.47 -1.84 1.74
N VAL A 126 10.49 -2.70 1.73
CA VAL A 126 10.57 -3.82 0.81
C VAL A 126 10.19 -5.09 1.56
N TYR A 127 9.22 -5.84 1.04
CA TYR A 127 8.94 -7.19 1.48
C TYR A 127 9.62 -8.21 0.58
N SER A 128 10.13 -9.26 1.20
CA SER A 128 10.95 -10.32 0.61
C SER A 128 10.56 -11.67 1.19
N ARG A 129 10.58 -12.74 0.39
CA ARG A 129 10.50 -14.11 0.91
C ARG A 129 11.67 -14.44 1.83
N GLU A 130 11.41 -15.07 2.96
CA GLU A 130 12.41 -15.70 3.84
C GLU A 130 12.92 -17.01 3.21
N GLU A 131 13.44 -16.97 1.98
CA GLU A 131 14.22 -18.08 1.44
C GLU A 131 15.69 -17.75 1.63
N GLU A 132 16.23 -18.21 2.77
CA GLU A 132 17.60 -18.15 3.27
C GLU A 132 18.34 -16.81 3.14
N ALA A 133 19.03 -16.40 4.20
CA ALA A 133 19.94 -15.27 4.19
C ALA A 133 21.14 -15.55 3.25
N ILE A 134 20.91 -15.48 1.95
CA ILE A 134 21.94 -15.56 0.94
C ILE A 134 22.53 -14.16 0.85
N ILE A 135 23.81 -14.05 1.16
CA ILE A 135 24.63 -12.88 0.85
C ILE A 135 24.33 -12.55 -0.61
N ALA A 136 23.68 -11.41 -0.87
CA ALA A 136 23.28 -11.02 -2.21
C ALA A 136 24.51 -10.96 -3.13
N THR A 137 24.78 -12.06 -3.82
CA THR A 137 25.59 -12.07 -5.03
C THR A 137 24.65 -11.64 -6.16
N ALA A 138 25.19 -10.96 -7.17
CA ALA A 138 24.43 -10.25 -8.20
C ALA A 138 23.47 -11.11 -9.07
N GLU A 139 23.36 -12.42 -8.81
CA GLU A 139 22.64 -13.39 -9.64
C GLU A 139 21.41 -14.02 -8.98
N THR A 140 21.08 -13.68 -7.72
CA THR A 140 19.84 -14.18 -7.10
C THR A 140 18.66 -13.27 -7.46
N LEU A 141 17.75 -13.77 -8.31
CA LEU A 141 16.45 -13.16 -8.59
C LEU A 141 15.61 -13.14 -7.32
N TYR A 142 15.61 -12.00 -6.64
CA TYR A 142 14.84 -11.81 -5.42
C TYR A 142 13.43 -11.34 -5.79
N VAL A 143 12.39 -12.07 -5.39
CA VAL A 143 11.02 -11.55 -5.49
C VAL A 143 10.84 -10.52 -4.37
N ALA A 144 11.04 -9.25 -4.73
CA ALA A 144 10.87 -8.12 -3.85
C ALA A 144 9.55 -7.39 -4.17
N ARG A 145 8.86 -6.93 -3.13
CA ARG A 145 7.61 -6.16 -3.26
C ARG A 145 7.79 -4.85 -2.50
N PRO A 146 8.05 -3.73 -3.19
CA PRO A 146 8.17 -2.44 -2.55
C PRO A 146 6.79 -1.88 -2.17
N PHE A 147 6.72 -1.25 -1.02
CA PHE A 147 5.61 -0.42 -0.57
C PHE A 147 6.15 0.98 -0.35
N LEU A 148 5.64 1.94 -1.10
CA LEU A 148 5.87 3.35 -0.82
C LEU A 148 4.96 3.77 0.33
N MET A 149 5.56 4.31 1.37
CA MET A 149 4.91 4.77 2.59
C MET A 149 5.02 6.28 2.67
N HIS A 150 3.94 6.95 3.06
CA HIS A 150 3.87 8.40 3.24
C HIS A 150 3.58 8.72 4.71
N LEU A 151 4.43 9.53 5.33
CA LEU A 151 4.26 10.05 6.68
C LEU A 151 3.38 11.29 6.65
N THR A 152 2.18 11.17 7.20
CA THR A 152 1.25 12.28 7.38
C THR A 152 1.18 12.70 8.85
N GLU A 153 0.44 13.78 9.14
CA GLU A 153 0.13 14.15 10.52
C GLU A 153 -0.55 13.02 11.31
N ALA A 154 -1.41 12.25 10.64
CA ALA A 154 -2.15 11.11 11.20
C ALA A 154 -1.29 9.84 11.38
N GLY A 155 -0.14 9.76 10.70
CA GLY A 155 0.74 8.59 10.74
C GLY A 155 1.15 8.13 9.35
N TRP A 156 1.72 6.93 9.28
CA TRP A 156 2.09 6.32 8.00
C TRP A 156 0.87 5.80 7.26
N LEU A 157 0.83 6.05 5.95
CA LEU A 157 -0.13 5.48 5.00
C LEU A 157 0.63 4.80 3.85
N VAL A 158 0.00 3.82 3.22
CA VAL A 158 0.49 3.19 1.99
C VAL A 158 0.17 4.13 0.83
N ALA A 159 1.21 4.74 0.25
CA ALA A 159 1.10 5.61 -0.92
C ALA A 159 1.25 4.86 -2.25
N HIS A 160 1.83 3.65 -2.23
CA HIS A 160 1.74 2.70 -3.33
C HIS A 160 2.05 1.29 -2.83
N ALA A 161 1.24 0.31 -3.23
CA ALA A 161 1.49 -1.11 -3.02
C ALA A 161 2.08 -1.73 -4.30
N GLY A 162 3.36 -2.11 -4.29
CA GLY A 162 4.05 -2.73 -5.44
C GLY A 162 5.02 -1.82 -6.22
N SER A 163 5.15 -0.54 -5.87
CA SER A 163 6.10 0.40 -6.49
C SER A 163 6.74 1.33 -5.44
N ASN A 164 7.86 1.95 -5.82
CA ASN A 164 8.49 3.05 -5.07
C ASN A 164 8.17 4.44 -5.66
N LYS A 165 7.24 4.51 -6.62
CA LYS A 165 6.73 5.74 -7.22
C LYS A 165 5.28 5.96 -6.81
N LEU A 166 4.87 7.22 -6.78
CA LEU A 166 3.47 7.58 -6.57
C LEU A 166 2.65 7.18 -7.81
N PRO A 167 1.42 6.71 -7.62
CA PRO A 167 0.45 6.63 -8.71
C PRO A 167 0.09 8.05 -9.17
N VAL A 168 -0.34 8.17 -10.43
CA VAL A 168 -0.82 9.43 -11.00
C VAL A 168 -2.31 9.29 -11.27
N PRO A 169 -3.18 9.86 -10.41
CA PRO A 169 -4.61 9.96 -10.70
C PRO A 169 -4.88 10.64 -12.04
N GLY A 170 -5.90 10.18 -12.76
CA GLY A 170 -6.30 10.67 -14.07
C GLY A 170 -7.22 9.71 -14.82
N TRP A 171 -7.45 9.99 -16.10
CA TRP A 171 -8.31 9.21 -16.99
C TRP A 171 -7.60 8.91 -18.32
N PRO A 172 -6.80 7.82 -18.41
CA PRO A 172 -6.63 6.77 -17.41
C PRO A 172 -5.67 7.17 -16.28
N PRO A 173 -5.76 6.53 -15.11
CA PRO A 173 -4.73 6.65 -14.08
C PRO A 173 -3.47 5.88 -14.47
N GLU A 174 -2.33 6.28 -13.90
CA GLU A 174 -1.04 5.62 -14.13
C GLU A 174 -0.49 4.99 -12.84
N PHE A 175 0.05 3.78 -12.96
CA PHE A 175 0.75 3.06 -11.89
C PHE A 175 2.18 2.76 -12.33
N PRO A 176 3.13 3.67 -12.08
CA PRO A 176 4.50 3.54 -12.60
C PRO A 176 5.24 2.36 -11.99
N ASP A 177 5.94 1.59 -12.82
CA ASP A 177 6.83 0.52 -12.36
C ASP A 177 7.93 1.03 -11.41
N PRO A 178 8.33 0.24 -10.40
CA PRO A 178 9.39 0.61 -9.48
C PRO A 178 10.72 0.86 -10.21
N VAL A 179 11.51 1.82 -9.73
CA VAL A 179 12.91 1.96 -10.16
C VAL A 179 13.74 0.83 -9.56
N THR A 180 14.45 0.07 -10.41
CA THR A 180 15.39 -0.99 -10.02
C THR A 180 16.67 -0.43 -9.41
#